data_AF-A0A4Q3JH72-F1
#
_entry.id   AF-A0A4Q3JH72-F1
#
_cell.length_a   1.000
_cell.length_b   1.000
_cell.length_c   1.000
_cell.angle_alpha   90.00
_cell.angle_beta   90.00
_cell.angle_gamma   90.00
#
_symmetry.space_group_name_H-M   'P 1'
#
loop_
_entity.id
_entity.type
_entity.pdbx_description
1 polymer ?
#
loop_
_entity_poly.entity_id
_entity_poly.type
_entity_poly.pdbx_seq_one_letter_code
_entity_poly.pdbx_strand_id
1 'polypeptide(L)' 'MPRYKLIVEYDGRPFCGWQRQADRLSVQQALEEAIARFSGETPVTQAAGRTDAGVHALGQV' A
#
# COMPACT_ATOMS: atom_id res chain seq x y z
N MET A 1 -3.23 17.12 11.38
CA MET A 1 -3.47 16.71 9.98
C MET A 1 -4.75 15.86 9.95
N PRO A 2 -5.62 16.04 8.95
CA PRO A 2 -6.78 15.18 8.76
C PRO A 2 -6.34 13.73 8.53
N ARG A 3 -7.19 12.77 8.94
CA ARG A 3 -6.96 11.34 8.69
C ARG A 3 -7.99 10.86 7.68
N TYR A 4 -7.51 10.24 6.61
CA TYR A 4 -8.35 9.69 5.55
C TYR A 4 -8.43 8.17 5.67
N LYS A 5 -9.60 7.61 5.37
CA LYS A 5 -9.79 6.17 5.18
C LYS A 5 -9.84 5.89 3.68
N LEU A 6 -9.01 4.98 3.21
CA LEU A 6 -9.04 4.50 1.83
C LEU A 6 -9.60 3.08 1.80
N ILE A 7 -10.14 2.67 0.65
CA ILE A 7 -10.43 1.26 0.36
C ILE A 7 -9.70 0.97 -0.94
N VAL A 8 -8.81 -0.01 -0.93
CA VAL A 8 -7.87 -0.29 -2.02
C VAL A 8 -8.05 -1.71 -2.51
N GLU A 9 -8.24 -1.85 -3.82
CA GLU A 9 -8.13 -3.11 -4.55
C GLU A 9 -6.74 -3.22 -5.17
N TYR A 10 -6.15 -4.42 -5.15
CA TYR A 10 -4.89 -4.67 -5.85
C TYR A 10 -4.74 -6.14 -6.27
N ASP A 11 -4.07 -6.32 -7.40
CA ASP A 11 -3.49 -7.60 -7.79
C ASP A 11 -2.13 -7.79 -7.08
N GLY A 12 -2.04 -8.77 -6.19
CA GLY A 12 -0.84 -9.05 -5.40
C GLY A 12 0.32 -9.66 -6.17
N ARG A 13 0.13 -10.19 -7.39
CA ARG A 13 1.16 -10.93 -8.13
C ARG A 13 2.50 -10.20 -8.28
N PRO A 14 2.54 -8.88 -8.54
CA PRO A 14 3.80 -8.15 -8.68
C PRO A 14 4.48 -7.82 -7.34
N PHE A 15 3.82 -8.03 -6.20
CA PHE A 15 4.23 -7.48 -4.91
C PHE A 15 4.71 -8.55 -3.94
N CYS A 16 5.70 -8.19 -3.13
CA CYS A 16 6.17 -9.01 -2.01
C CYS A 16 5.27 -8.91 -0.75
N GLY A 17 3.97 -8.65 -0.96
CA GLY A 17 2.95 -8.46 0.07
C GLY A 17 2.66 -6.99 0.35
N TRP A 18 1.93 -6.74 1.44
CA TRP A 18 1.55 -5.38 1.84
C TRP A 18 2.76 -4.56 2.28
N GLN A 19 3.45 -5.03 3.32
CA GLN A 19 4.40 -4.21 4.08
C GLN A 19 5.69 -3.95 3.29
N ARG A 20 6.15 -2.69 3.33
CA ARG A 20 7.40 -2.27 2.70
C ARG A 20 8.59 -3.10 3.21
N GLN A 21 9.44 -3.51 2.28
CA GLN A 21 10.70 -4.21 2.52
C GLN A 21 11.82 -3.42 1.83
N ALA A 22 13.09 -3.69 2.16
CA ALA A 22 14.23 -2.93 1.64
C ALA A 22 14.42 -3.10 0.12
N ASP A 23 14.28 -4.32 -0.38
CA ASP A 23 14.76 -4.68 -1.73
C ASP A 23 13.66 -5.19 -2.67
N ARG A 24 12.40 -5.14 -2.24
CA ARG A 24 11.27 -5.69 -3.01
C ARG A 24 10.07 -4.76 -2.96
N LEU A 25 9.42 -4.61 -4.11
CA LEU A 25 8.23 -3.78 -4.27
C LEU A 25 7.07 -4.35 -3.46
N SER A 26 6.48 -3.53 -2.60
CA SER A 26 5.29 -3.87 -1.81
C SER A 26 4.11 -2.98 -2.19
N VAL A 27 2.89 -3.39 -1.82
CA VAL A 27 1.68 -2.58 -2.05
C VAL A 27 1.75 -1.25 -1.30
N GLN A 28 2.23 -1.28 -0.04
CA GLN A 28 2.44 -0.08 0.78
C GLN A 28 3.36 0.94 0.07
N GLN A 29 4.50 0.49 -0.45
CA GLN A 29 5.44 1.35 -1.16
C GLN A 29 4.79 1.98 -2.40
N ALA A 30 4.13 1.17 -3.23
CA ALA A 30 3.48 1.66 -4.44
C ALA A 30 2.39 2.70 -4.14
N LEU A 31 1.60 2.50 -3.08
CA LEU A 31 0.58 3.44 -2.63
C LEU A 31 1.19 4.76 -2.12
N GLU A 32 2.22 4.67 -1.26
CA GLU A 32 2.89 5.84 -0.69
C GLU A 32 3.61 6.67 -1.76
N GLU A 33 4.26 6.02 -2.72
CA GLU A 33 4.87 6.69 -3.88
C GLU A 33 3.82 7.36 -4.79
N ALA A 34 2.66 6.72 -4.98
CA ALA A 34 1.56 7.32 -5.73
C ALA A 34 0.98 8.56 -5.03
N ILE A 35 0.82 8.51 -3.70
CA ILE A 35 0.39 9.66 -2.90
C ILE A 35 1.41 10.80 -3.02
N ALA A 36 2.70 10.50 -2.87
CA ALA A 36 3.76 11.49 -3.02
C ALA A 36 3.77 12.16 -4.39
N ARG A 37 3.56 11.38 -5.46
CA ARG A 37 3.46 11.92 -6.83
C ARG A 37 2.20 12.78 -7.05
N PHE A 38 1.12 12.50 -6.32
CA PHE A 38 -0.15 13.21 -6.44
C PHE A 38 -0.19 14.50 -5.62
N SER A 39 0.21 14.45 -4.34
CA SER A 39 0.06 15.56 -3.40
C SER A 39 1.38 16.21 -2.96
N GLY A 40 2.53 15.58 -3.22
CA GLY A 40 3.82 15.98 -2.67
C GLY A 40 4.02 15.56 -1.20
N GLU A 41 3.03 14.92 -0.57
CA GLU A 41 3.14 14.44 0.81
C GLU A 41 3.68 13.01 0.86
N THR A 42 4.48 12.69 1.88
CA THR A 42 5.04 11.35 2.10
C THR A 42 4.49 10.71 3.37
N PRO A 43 3.17 10.40 3.44
CA PRO A 43 2.59 9.78 4.62
C PRO A 43 3.03 8.33 4.77
N VAL A 44 3.03 7.84 6.01
CA VAL A 44 3.12 6.40 6.29
C VAL A 44 1.70 5.85 6.41
N THR A 45 1.33 4.95 5.50
CA THR A 45 0.02 4.31 5.47
C THR A 45 -0.08 3.20 6.50
N GLN A 46 -1.27 2.97 7.04
CA GLN A 46 -1.59 1.87 7.94
C GLN A 46 -2.70 1.04 7.31
N ALA A 47 -2.56 -0.28 7.31
CA ALA A 47 -3.61 -1.19 6.86
C ALA A 47 -4.31 -1.88 8.02
N ALA A 48 -5.55 -2.29 7.78
CA ALA A 48 -6.35 -3.14 8.64
C ALA A 48 -5.71 -4.53 8.83
N GLY A 49 -5.04 -5.05 7.79
CA GLY A 49 -4.33 -6.32 7.86
C GLY A 49 -3.14 -6.39 6.91
N ARG A 50 -2.12 -7.19 7.26
CA ARG A 50 -1.02 -7.50 6.35
C ARG A 50 -1.44 -8.62 5.41
N THR A 51 -1.03 -8.52 4.14
CA THR A 51 -1.11 -9.61 3.16
C THR A 51 0.29 -10.09 2.81
N ASP A 52 0.42 -11.40 2.55
CA ASP A 52 1.65 -12.03 2.11
C ASP A 52 1.90 -11.81 0.61
N ALA A 53 3.10 -12.16 0.14
CA ALA A 53 3.48 -12.05 -1.26
C ALA A 53 2.50 -12.79 -2.18
N GLY A 54 2.08 -12.13 -3.26
CA GLY A 54 1.12 -12.68 -4.23
C GLY A 54 -0.35 -12.63 -3.80
N VAL A 55 -0.69 -12.31 -2.55
CA VAL A 55 -2.08 -12.26 -2.08
C VAL A 55 -2.78 -11.00 -2.61
N HIS A 56 -4.00 -11.16 -3.10
CA HIS A 56 -4.85 -10.08 -3.64
C HIS A 56 -5.76 -9.48 -2.56
N ALA A 57 -6.32 -8.29 -2.82
CA ALA A 57 -7.40 -7.73 -2.02
C ALA A 57 -8.39 -6.96 -2.90
N LEU A 58 -9.69 -7.04 -2.58
CA LEU A 58 -10.76 -6.23 -3.17
C LEU A 58 -11.11 -5.00 -2.34
N GLY A 59 -10.62 -4.92 -1.10
CA GLY A 59 -11.03 -3.88 -0.16
C GLY A 59 -10.15 -3.80 1.07
N GLN A 60 -8.83 -3.76 0.87
CA GLN A 60 -7.90 -3.43 1.94
C GLN A 60 -8.21 -2.02 2.45
N VAL A 61 -8.28 -1.87 3.77
CA VAL A 61 -8.50 -0.57 4.44
C VAL A 61 -7.21 -0.12 5.06
#